data_AF-A0A371XQM1-F1
#
_entry.id   AF-A0A371XQM1-F1
#
_cell.length_a   1.000
_cell.length_b   1.000
_cell.length_c   1.000
_cell.angle_alpha   90.00
_cell.angle_beta   90.00
_cell.angle_gamma   90.00
#
_symmetry.space_group_name_H-M   'P 1'
#
loop_
_entity.id
_entity.type
_entity.pdbx_description
1 polymer ?
#
loop_
_entity_poly.entity_id
_entity_poly.type
_entity_poly.pdbx_seq_one_letter_code
_entity_poly.pdbx_strand_id
1 'polypeptide(L)'
;MTRPLSAAQRRIVEEADPVTGRLKGGDAQLARLVVMKLAFRHPRPPHDHFLTPAGHRIREAGDEPERAEQPPPPDASGGGPFAARVGGEAPGPRGPARAREVRSAWQGLVEMRRMTNPDGATDRPCAWERAHLVQAAALALEAAGCSPAEGTTGDGYRVGGTPQPEAVAVRGHGPEGIAGCAAALERAGWQVSEHADPRTGGRYLLASPRRS
;
A
#
# COMPACT_ATOMS: atom_id res chain seq x y z
N MET A 1 -30.61 -23.09 -6.33
CA MET A 1 -31.45 -21.88 -6.44
C MET A 1 -31.69 -21.32 -5.06
N THR A 2 -30.97 -20.26 -4.68
CA THR A 2 -31.06 -19.64 -3.35
C THR A 2 -32.22 -18.66 -3.36
N ARG A 3 -33.25 -18.90 -2.54
CA ARG A 3 -34.37 -17.95 -2.40
C ARG A 3 -33.82 -16.59 -1.93
N PRO A 4 -34.27 -15.48 -2.52
CA PRO A 4 -33.87 -14.14 -2.07
C PRO A 4 -34.33 -13.91 -0.62
N LEU A 5 -33.57 -13.12 0.13
CA LEU A 5 -33.92 -12.73 1.51
C LEU A 5 -35.24 -11.96 1.52
N SER A 6 -36.08 -12.25 2.52
CA SER A 6 -37.24 -11.42 2.77
C SER A 6 -36.84 -10.04 3.30
N ALA A 7 -37.70 -9.04 3.17
CA ALA A 7 -37.43 -7.69 3.65
C ALA A 7 -37.11 -7.66 5.16
N ALA A 8 -37.80 -8.48 5.96
CA ALA A 8 -37.53 -8.59 7.40
C ALA A 8 -36.17 -9.23 7.71
N GLN A 9 -35.75 -10.23 6.92
CA GLN A 9 -34.43 -10.85 7.08
C GLN A 9 -33.30 -9.91 6.68
N ARG A 10 -33.53 -9.10 5.64
CA ARG A 10 -32.57 -8.10 5.19
C ARG A 10 -32.32 -7.05 6.28
N ARG A 11 -33.38 -6.51 6.90
CA ARG A 11 -33.25 -5.56 8.02
C ARG A 11 -32.44 -6.12 9.20
N ILE A 12 -32.67 -7.37 9.57
CA ILE A 12 -31.92 -8.02 10.68
C ILE A 12 -30.42 -8.11 10.35
N VAL A 13 -30.07 -8.35 9.09
CA VAL A 13 -28.68 -8.40 8.63
C VAL A 13 -28.07 -6.99 8.58
N GLU A 14 -28.83 -5.99 8.14
CA GLU A 14 -28.43 -4.57 8.11
C GLU A 14 -28.20 -4.01 9.52
N GLU A 15 -29.11 -4.30 10.45
CA GLU A 15 -29.08 -3.84 11.85
C GLU A 15 -28.11 -4.65 12.75
N ALA A 16 -27.33 -5.56 12.17
CA ALA A 16 -26.33 -6.33 12.92
C ALA A 16 -25.30 -5.40 13.57
N ASP A 17 -24.84 -5.75 14.79
CA ASP A 17 -23.83 -4.97 15.49
C ASP A 17 -22.56 -4.80 14.62
N PRO A 18 -22.09 -3.57 14.39
CA PRO A 18 -21.07 -3.30 13.38
C PRO A 18 -19.68 -3.83 13.76
N VAL A 19 -19.41 -4.03 15.05
CA VAL A 19 -18.10 -4.47 15.56
C VAL A 19 -18.07 -5.99 15.73
N THR A 20 -19.17 -6.57 16.21
CA THR A 20 -19.22 -7.98 16.60
C THR A 20 -20.02 -8.85 15.64
N GLY A 21 -20.84 -8.25 14.76
CA GLY A 21 -21.76 -8.97 13.87
C GLY A 21 -22.93 -9.62 14.61
N ARG A 22 -23.20 -9.23 15.87
CA ARG A 22 -24.29 -9.80 16.67
C ARG A 22 -25.65 -9.41 16.10
N LEU A 23 -26.51 -10.41 15.96
CA LEU A 23 -27.87 -10.26 15.47
C LEU A 23 -28.87 -10.14 16.61
N LYS A 24 -29.92 -9.33 16.37
CA LYS A 24 -31.09 -9.21 17.23
C LYS A 24 -32.34 -9.44 16.38
N GLY A 25 -33.30 -10.20 16.89
CA GLY A 25 -34.52 -10.53 16.13
C GLY A 25 -35.27 -11.71 16.74
N GLY A 26 -36.38 -12.10 16.12
CA GLY A 26 -37.15 -13.26 16.57
C GLY A 26 -36.44 -14.58 16.26
N ASP A 27 -36.57 -15.57 17.15
CA ASP A 27 -35.87 -16.87 17.05
C ASP A 27 -36.08 -17.57 15.69
N ALA A 28 -37.30 -17.51 15.14
CA ALA A 28 -37.61 -18.11 13.84
C ALA A 28 -36.85 -17.44 12.67
N GLN A 29 -36.61 -16.12 12.76
CA GLN A 29 -35.87 -15.36 11.74
C GLN A 29 -34.38 -15.65 11.84
N LEU A 30 -33.83 -15.69 13.06
CA LEU A 30 -32.43 -16.03 13.32
C LEU A 30 -32.11 -17.47 12.93
N ALA A 31 -32.96 -18.43 13.29
CA ALA A 31 -32.82 -19.82 12.89
C ALA A 31 -32.84 -19.97 11.36
N ARG A 32 -33.66 -19.17 10.66
CA ARG A 32 -33.70 -19.18 9.19
C ARG A 32 -32.41 -18.65 8.57
N LEU A 33 -31.79 -17.62 9.15
CA LEU A 33 -30.47 -17.12 8.72
C LEU A 33 -29.37 -18.16 8.94
N VAL A 34 -29.45 -18.96 10.01
CA VAL A 34 -28.53 -20.08 10.26
C VAL A 34 -28.68 -21.17 9.20
N VAL A 35 -29.91 -21.56 8.84
CA VAL A 35 -30.18 -22.52 7.75
C VAL A 35 -29.63 -22.02 6.42
N MET A 36 -29.67 -20.70 6.19
CA MET A 36 -29.11 -20.06 5.00
C MET A 36 -27.58 -19.87 5.06
N LYS A 37 -26.91 -20.30 6.14
CA LYS A 37 -25.47 -20.13 6.40
C LYS A 37 -25.00 -18.67 6.46
N LEU A 38 -25.93 -17.75 6.74
CA LEU A 38 -25.65 -16.31 6.88
C LEU A 38 -25.39 -15.92 8.34
N ALA A 39 -25.83 -16.75 9.28
CA ALA A 39 -25.58 -16.59 10.70
C ALA A 39 -25.14 -17.92 11.33
N PHE A 40 -24.54 -17.86 12.50
CA PHE A 40 -24.31 -19.01 13.36
C PHE A 40 -24.74 -18.71 14.80
N ARG A 41 -25.11 -19.75 15.53
CA ARG A 41 -25.48 -19.67 16.95
C ARG A 41 -24.25 -19.97 17.81
N HIS A 42 -23.96 -19.10 18.77
CA HIS A 42 -22.82 -19.26 19.64
C HIS A 42 -23.02 -20.42 20.62
N PRO A 43 -22.02 -21.31 20.82
CA PRO A 43 -22.18 -22.50 21.63
C PRO A 43 -22.27 -22.20 23.14
N ARG A 44 -21.76 -21.06 23.62
CA ARG A 44 -21.89 -20.66 25.02
C ARG A 44 -23.19 -19.87 25.28
N PRO A 45 -23.86 -20.09 26.43
CA PRO A 45 -24.92 -19.21 26.91
C PRO A 45 -24.47 -17.74 26.89
N PRO A 46 -25.34 -16.79 26.50
CA PRO A 46 -26.78 -16.91 26.27
C PRO A 46 -27.19 -17.42 24.87
N HIS A 47 -26.26 -18.00 24.10
CA HIS A 47 -26.49 -18.54 22.75
C HIS A 47 -26.92 -17.48 21.72
N ASP A 48 -26.25 -16.35 21.74
CA ASP A 48 -26.43 -15.28 20.76
C ASP A 48 -26.14 -15.74 19.33
N HIS A 49 -26.73 -15.04 18.37
CA HIS A 49 -26.53 -15.29 16.95
C HIS A 49 -25.62 -14.22 16.36
N PHE A 50 -24.70 -14.63 15.49
CA PHE A 50 -23.72 -13.75 14.85
C PHE A 50 -23.67 -14.00 13.36
N LEU A 51 -23.35 -12.96 12.59
CA LEU A 51 -23.14 -13.08 11.15
C LEU A 51 -21.94 -13.99 10.83
N THR A 52 -22.07 -14.75 9.74
CA THR A 52 -20.93 -15.42 9.10
C THR A 52 -20.27 -14.47 8.09
N PRO A 53 -19.07 -14.79 7.56
CA PRO A 53 -18.48 -14.01 6.46
C PRO A 53 -19.37 -13.89 5.21
N ALA A 54 -20.32 -14.80 5.00
CA ALA A 54 -21.32 -14.67 3.93
C ALA A 54 -22.43 -13.67 4.29
N GLY A 55 -22.85 -13.62 5.55
CA GLY A 55 -23.79 -12.62 6.06
C GLY A 55 -23.22 -11.20 6.03
N HIS A 56 -21.95 -11.02 6.40
CA HIS A 56 -21.25 -9.73 6.31
C HIS A 56 -21.24 -9.17 4.88
N ARG A 57 -20.92 -10.00 3.88
CA ARG A 57 -20.95 -9.59 2.46
C ARG A 57 -22.34 -9.14 1.98
N ILE A 58 -23.40 -9.74 2.49
CA ILE A 58 -24.77 -9.34 2.14
C ILE A 58 -25.13 -8.01 2.79
N ARG A 59 -24.70 -7.79 4.04
CA ARG A 59 -24.87 -6.52 4.75
C ARG A 59 -24.19 -5.38 4.00
N GLU A 60 -22.93 -5.60 3.60
CA GLU A 60 -22.13 -4.62 2.84
C GLU A 60 -22.71 -4.35 1.45
N ALA A 61 -23.26 -5.36 0.78
CA ALA A 61 -23.94 -5.18 -0.50
C ALA A 61 -25.33 -4.51 -0.39
N GLY A 62 -25.93 -4.49 0.81
CA GLY A 62 -27.21 -3.81 1.10
C GLY A 62 -27.05 -2.34 1.50
N ASP A 63 -25.88 -1.97 2.03
CA ASP A 63 -25.46 -0.58 2.27
C ASP A 63 -25.17 0.19 0.95
N GLU A 64 -25.24 -0.48 -0.20
CA GLU A 64 -25.34 0.17 -1.51
C GLU A 64 -26.82 0.25 -1.96
N PRO A 65 -27.50 1.35 -1.63
CA PRO A 65 -28.40 1.97 -2.57
C PRO A 65 -27.94 3.42 -2.84
N GLU A 66 -27.79 3.74 -4.13
CA GLU A 66 -27.68 5.11 -4.68
C GLU A 66 -26.28 5.77 -4.68
N ARG A 67 -25.30 5.09 -5.30
CA ARG A 67 -24.17 5.76 -5.98
C ARG A 67 -24.24 5.62 -7.49
N ALA A 68 -25.45 5.77 -8.03
CA ALA A 68 -25.68 6.10 -9.43
C ALA A 68 -26.17 7.56 -9.46
N GLU A 69 -25.45 8.42 -10.20
CA GLU A 69 -25.77 9.83 -10.45
C GLU A 69 -25.71 10.81 -9.26
N GLN A 70 -24.53 10.96 -8.67
CA GLN A 70 -24.05 12.29 -8.28
C GLN A 70 -22.82 12.61 -9.14
N PRO A 71 -22.76 13.76 -9.84
CA PRO A 71 -21.51 14.17 -10.47
C PRO A 71 -20.44 14.20 -9.37
N PRO A 72 -19.26 13.61 -9.63
CA PRO A 72 -18.28 13.41 -8.57
C PRO A 72 -17.91 14.77 -7.95
N PRO A 73 -17.92 14.91 -6.61
CA PRO A 73 -17.12 15.96 -6.01
C PRO A 73 -15.67 15.76 -6.49
N PRO A 74 -14.94 16.84 -6.84
CA PRO A 74 -13.59 16.70 -7.37
C PRO A 74 -12.75 15.81 -6.45
N ASP A 75 -12.16 14.78 -7.05
CA ASP A 75 -11.42 13.70 -6.40
C ASP A 75 -10.54 14.20 -5.25
N ALA A 76 -11.00 13.97 -4.01
CA ALA A 76 -10.12 13.93 -2.86
C ALA A 76 -9.47 12.54 -2.81
N SER A 77 -8.41 12.37 -3.61
CA SER A 77 -7.32 11.39 -3.47
C SER A 77 -7.68 9.89 -3.55
N GLY A 78 -7.13 9.22 -4.57
CA GLY A 78 -7.28 7.79 -4.83
C GLY A 78 -6.82 6.91 -3.66
N GLY A 79 -7.77 6.19 -3.07
CA GLY A 79 -7.54 5.22 -1.99
C GLY A 79 -7.00 3.89 -2.52
N GLY A 80 -5.71 3.84 -2.83
CA GLY A 80 -4.93 2.61 -2.92
C GLY A 80 -3.81 2.60 -1.87
N PRO A 81 -3.22 1.44 -1.53
CA PRO A 81 -2.01 1.41 -0.71
C PRO A 81 -0.92 2.26 -1.37
N PHE A 82 -0.17 3.00 -0.56
CA PHE A 82 0.91 3.84 -1.06
C PHE A 82 1.90 3.02 -1.91
N ALA A 83 2.21 3.52 -3.10
CA ALA A 83 3.23 2.96 -3.98
C ALA A 83 4.35 3.98 -4.23
N ALA A 84 5.59 3.57 -4.00
CA ALA A 84 6.77 4.33 -4.41
C ALA A 84 6.91 4.27 -5.94
N ARG A 85 7.15 5.42 -6.58
CA ARG A 85 7.33 5.52 -8.03
C ARG A 85 8.78 5.20 -8.36
N VAL A 86 9.00 4.15 -9.14
CA VAL A 86 10.33 3.67 -9.50
C VAL A 86 10.88 4.35 -10.75
N GLY A 87 10.06 5.11 -11.46
CA GLY A 87 10.42 5.79 -12.70
C GLY A 87 10.06 4.95 -13.93
N GLY A 88 9.41 5.61 -14.88
CA GLY A 88 8.86 4.99 -16.10
C GLY A 88 7.37 4.73 -16.07
N GLU A 89 6.70 5.02 -14.96
CA GLU A 89 5.25 5.06 -14.92
C GLU A 89 4.71 6.21 -15.78
N ALA A 90 3.42 6.13 -16.11
CA ALA A 90 2.69 7.25 -16.67
C ALA A 90 2.75 8.47 -15.73
N PRO A 91 2.54 9.70 -16.25
CA PRO A 91 2.46 10.88 -15.42
C PRO A 91 1.47 10.70 -14.28
N GLY A 92 1.95 10.94 -13.07
CA GLY A 92 1.20 10.67 -11.83
C GLY A 92 0.95 11.94 -11.04
N PRO A 93 0.17 11.84 -9.94
CA PRO A 93 -0.09 12.97 -9.05
C PRO A 93 1.22 13.58 -8.55
N ARG A 94 1.34 14.89 -8.68
CA ARG A 94 2.45 15.71 -8.18
C ARG A 94 1.95 16.72 -7.15
N GLY A 95 2.89 17.35 -6.45
CA GLY A 95 2.60 18.47 -5.55
C GLY A 95 2.40 18.07 -4.08
N PRO A 96 1.84 18.97 -3.25
CA PRO A 96 1.89 18.85 -1.79
C PRO A 96 1.21 17.61 -1.21
N ALA A 97 0.17 17.08 -1.86
CA ALA A 97 -0.50 15.86 -1.44
C ALA A 97 0.43 14.64 -1.53
N ARG A 98 1.05 14.43 -2.71
CA ARG A 98 2.06 13.38 -2.91
C ARG A 98 3.24 13.55 -1.95
N ALA A 99 3.72 14.77 -1.76
CA ALA A 99 4.83 15.04 -0.83
C ALA A 99 4.49 14.63 0.62
N ARG A 100 3.23 14.80 1.06
CA ARG A 100 2.78 14.33 2.38
C ARG A 100 2.72 12.81 2.45
N GLU A 101 2.19 12.15 1.42
CA GLU A 101 2.15 10.68 1.35
C GLU A 101 3.56 10.06 1.40
N VAL A 102 4.47 10.58 0.58
CA VAL A 102 5.88 10.14 0.56
C VAL A 102 6.53 10.35 1.91
N ARG A 103 6.29 11.50 2.56
CA ARG A 103 6.81 11.77 3.90
C ARG A 103 6.26 10.78 4.92
N SER A 104 4.96 10.51 4.91
CA SER A 104 4.34 9.54 5.83
C SER A 104 4.88 8.13 5.62
N ALA A 105 5.02 7.69 4.37
CA ALA A 105 5.61 6.39 4.05
C ALA A 105 7.08 6.30 4.49
N TRP A 106 7.86 7.35 4.28
CA TRP A 106 9.25 7.42 4.73
C TRP A 106 9.37 7.38 6.26
N GLN A 107 8.53 8.11 6.99
CA GLN A 107 8.52 8.05 8.46
C GLN A 107 8.14 6.65 8.97
N GLY A 108 7.16 5.99 8.34
CA GLY A 108 6.84 4.60 8.65
C GLY A 108 8.02 3.64 8.42
N LEU A 109 8.80 3.88 7.37
CA LEU A 109 10.01 3.11 7.09
C LEU A 109 11.11 3.35 8.13
N VAL A 110 11.36 4.60 8.49
CA VAL A 110 12.32 4.98 9.55
C VAL A 110 11.93 4.37 10.91
N GLU A 111 10.65 4.36 11.23
CA GLU A 111 10.14 3.73 12.45
C GLU A 111 10.33 2.20 12.40
N MET A 112 10.07 1.58 11.25
CA MET A 112 10.37 0.16 11.05
C MET A 112 11.86 -0.15 11.27
N ARG A 113 12.78 0.69 10.77
CA ARG A 113 14.22 0.56 11.05
C ARG A 113 14.50 0.60 12.54
N ARG A 114 13.95 1.60 13.26
CA ARG A 114 14.10 1.75 14.72
C ARG A 114 13.63 0.50 15.48
N MET A 115 12.54 -0.12 15.04
CA MET A 115 11.96 -1.28 15.71
C MET A 115 12.65 -2.61 15.39
N THR A 116 13.26 -2.73 14.21
CA THR A 116 13.75 -4.03 13.70
C THR A 116 15.28 -4.15 13.68
N ASN A 117 16.00 -3.03 13.69
CA ASN A 117 17.46 -3.07 13.83
C ASN A 117 17.82 -3.34 15.30
N PRO A 118 18.76 -4.27 15.60
CA PRO A 118 19.06 -4.68 16.99
C PRO A 118 19.48 -3.56 17.93
N ASP A 119 20.10 -2.51 17.41
CA ASP A 119 20.56 -1.32 18.14
C ASP A 119 19.63 -0.10 17.95
N GLY A 120 18.49 -0.30 17.29
CA GLY A 120 17.53 0.77 16.96
C GLY A 120 18.05 1.78 15.94
N ALA A 121 19.15 1.50 15.24
CA ALA A 121 19.73 2.40 14.26
C ALA A 121 18.74 2.74 13.13
N THR A 122 18.55 4.02 12.83
CA THR A 122 17.63 4.49 11.77
C THR A 122 18.35 4.84 10.47
N ASP A 123 19.66 4.95 10.50
CA ASP A 123 20.53 5.28 9.37
C ASP A 123 20.83 4.06 8.47
N ARG A 124 20.37 2.86 8.84
CA ARG A 124 20.62 1.61 8.10
C ARG A 124 19.32 0.97 7.63
N PRO A 125 19.24 0.51 6.37
CA PRO A 125 18.07 -0.18 5.87
C PRO A 125 17.79 -1.50 6.61
N CYS A 126 16.53 -1.72 6.97
CA CYS A 126 16.07 -2.89 7.71
C CYS A 126 15.82 -4.11 6.81
N ALA A 127 15.37 -5.23 7.41
CA ALA A 127 15.12 -6.47 6.68
C ALA A 127 14.05 -6.33 5.58
N TRP A 128 13.00 -5.54 5.82
CA TRP A 128 11.96 -5.31 4.82
C TRP A 128 12.52 -4.58 3.59
N GLU A 129 13.36 -3.56 3.79
CA GLU A 129 13.98 -2.82 2.69
C GLU A 129 14.88 -3.71 1.84
N ARG A 130 15.61 -4.63 2.48
CA ARG A 130 16.46 -5.62 1.80
C ARG A 130 15.67 -6.59 0.94
N ALA A 131 14.42 -6.89 1.31
CA ALA A 131 13.51 -7.71 0.51
C ALA A 131 12.81 -6.92 -0.61
N HIS A 132 12.81 -5.58 -0.55
CA HIS A 132 12.08 -4.69 -1.47
C HIS A 132 12.98 -3.56 -1.98
N LEU A 133 14.18 -3.91 -2.46
CA LEU A 133 15.25 -2.94 -2.74
C LEU A 133 14.83 -1.82 -3.70
N VAL A 134 14.11 -2.17 -4.77
CA VAL A 134 13.70 -1.20 -5.80
C VAL A 134 12.73 -0.17 -5.20
N GLN A 135 11.72 -0.63 -4.46
CA GLN A 135 10.73 0.23 -3.81
C GLN A 135 11.36 1.06 -2.69
N ALA A 136 12.26 0.48 -1.91
CA ALA A 136 12.96 1.17 -0.82
C ALA A 136 13.88 2.29 -1.35
N ALA A 137 14.65 2.02 -2.40
CA ALA A 137 15.51 3.02 -3.04
C ALA A 137 14.68 4.14 -3.68
N ALA A 138 13.60 3.80 -4.39
CA ALA A 138 12.68 4.77 -4.97
C ALA A 138 12.06 5.69 -3.90
N LEU A 139 11.57 5.11 -2.79
CA LEU A 139 11.00 5.89 -1.68
C LEU A 139 12.04 6.82 -1.05
N ALA A 140 13.28 6.36 -0.86
CA ALA A 140 14.37 7.20 -0.35
C ALA A 140 14.66 8.40 -1.27
N LEU A 141 14.64 8.18 -2.60
CA LEU A 141 14.82 9.23 -3.60
C LEU A 141 13.66 10.24 -3.58
N GLU A 142 12.41 9.79 -3.59
CA GLU A 142 11.26 10.71 -3.50
C GLU A 142 11.27 11.51 -2.18
N ALA A 143 11.59 10.86 -1.05
CA ALA A 143 11.66 11.51 0.25
C ALA A 143 12.80 12.56 0.32
N ALA A 144 13.86 12.38 -0.47
CA ALA A 144 14.93 13.34 -0.64
C ALA A 144 14.61 14.47 -1.64
N GLY A 145 13.43 14.43 -2.28
CA GLY A 145 12.99 15.43 -3.25
C GLY A 145 13.45 15.17 -4.68
N CYS A 146 14.05 14.02 -4.97
CA CYS A 146 14.35 13.63 -6.34
C CYS A 146 13.05 13.26 -7.07
N SER A 147 12.90 13.71 -8.31
CA SER A 147 11.71 13.43 -9.11
C SER A 147 11.82 12.09 -9.86
N PRO A 148 10.80 11.21 -9.86
CA PRO A 148 10.79 10.03 -10.70
C PRO A 148 10.67 10.41 -12.18
N ALA A 149 11.40 9.71 -13.03
CA ALA A 149 11.30 9.83 -14.47
C ALA A 149 9.90 9.42 -14.95
N GLU A 150 9.31 10.21 -15.85
CA GLU A 150 8.02 9.89 -16.46
C GLU A 150 8.20 9.32 -17.86
N GLY A 151 7.52 8.21 -18.14
CA GLY A 151 7.68 7.51 -19.41
C GLY A 151 9.13 7.08 -19.68
N THR A 152 9.47 6.85 -20.95
CA THR A 152 10.76 6.25 -21.35
C THR A 152 11.91 7.25 -21.43
N THR A 153 11.62 8.53 -21.65
CA THR A 153 12.61 9.58 -21.91
C THR A 153 12.51 10.77 -20.96
N GLY A 154 11.68 10.70 -19.92
CA GLY A 154 11.50 11.81 -18.98
C GLY A 154 12.72 12.04 -18.10
N ASP A 155 12.90 13.30 -17.71
CA ASP A 155 13.87 13.70 -16.69
C ASP A 155 13.47 13.14 -15.31
N GLY A 156 14.47 12.86 -14.48
CA GLY A 156 14.32 12.27 -13.16
C GLY A 156 15.05 10.94 -13.02
N TYR A 157 14.82 10.28 -11.89
CA TYR A 157 15.43 9.00 -11.58
C TYR A 157 14.60 7.82 -12.12
N ARG A 158 15.29 6.73 -12.44
CA ARG A 158 14.70 5.42 -12.69
C ARG A 158 15.46 4.36 -11.91
N VAL A 159 14.76 3.64 -11.05
CA VAL A 159 15.27 2.52 -10.26
C VAL A 159 14.85 1.21 -10.90
N GLY A 160 15.79 0.29 -11.05
CA GLY A 160 15.53 -1.06 -11.55
C GLY A 160 16.35 -2.10 -10.82
N GLY A 161 15.94 -3.37 -10.92
CA GLY A 161 16.75 -4.48 -10.44
C GLY A 161 18.03 -4.64 -11.25
N THR A 162 18.99 -5.39 -10.69
CA THR A 162 20.23 -5.75 -11.38
C THR A 162 20.44 -7.26 -11.31
N PRO A 163 21.37 -7.82 -12.10
CA PRO A 163 21.81 -9.21 -11.93
C PRO A 163 22.43 -9.49 -10.56
N GLN A 164 22.82 -8.46 -9.80
CA GLN A 164 23.30 -8.58 -8.42
C GLN A 164 22.09 -8.48 -7.48
N PRO A 165 21.70 -9.59 -6.83
CA PRO A 165 20.42 -9.64 -6.10
C PRO A 165 20.34 -8.67 -4.92
N GLU A 166 21.48 -8.24 -4.38
CA GLU A 166 21.57 -7.27 -3.27
C GLU A 166 21.63 -5.79 -3.71
N ALA A 167 21.57 -5.51 -5.02
CA ALA A 167 21.77 -4.17 -5.55
C ALA A 167 20.71 -3.76 -6.60
N VAL A 168 20.47 -2.45 -6.65
CA VAL A 168 19.59 -1.80 -7.63
C VAL A 168 20.40 -0.87 -8.53
N ALA A 169 19.97 -0.75 -9.78
CA ALA A 169 20.49 0.22 -10.71
C ALA A 169 19.63 1.47 -10.66
N VAL A 170 20.26 2.63 -10.47
CA VAL A 170 19.59 3.94 -10.53
C VAL A 170 20.18 4.75 -11.68
N ARG A 171 19.34 5.13 -12.61
CA ARG A 171 19.67 6.06 -13.70
C ARG A 171 19.05 7.41 -13.36
N GLY A 172 19.70 8.51 -13.70
CA GLY A 172 19.20 9.86 -13.45
C GLY A 172 19.48 10.76 -14.65
N HIS A 173 18.44 11.45 -15.12
CA HIS A 173 18.53 12.51 -16.13
C HIS A 173 17.96 13.80 -15.55
N GLY A 174 18.34 14.95 -16.09
CA GLY A 174 17.84 16.25 -15.62
C GLY A 174 18.61 16.85 -14.42
N PRO A 175 18.02 17.83 -13.72
CA PRO A 175 18.73 18.77 -12.84
C PRO A 175 19.29 18.14 -11.55
N GLU A 176 18.64 17.14 -10.96
CA GLU A 176 19.21 16.40 -9.84
C GLU A 176 20.37 15.50 -10.29
N GLY A 177 20.24 14.95 -11.50
CA GLY A 177 21.22 14.06 -12.13
C GLY A 177 21.56 12.82 -11.28
N ILE A 178 22.57 12.09 -11.75
CA ILE A 178 23.09 10.90 -11.07
C ILE A 178 23.73 11.26 -9.72
N ALA A 179 24.44 12.39 -9.63
CA ALA A 179 25.10 12.82 -8.39
C ALA A 179 24.10 13.15 -7.26
N GLY A 180 22.99 13.81 -7.57
CA GLY A 180 21.94 14.09 -6.58
C GLY A 180 21.28 12.80 -6.06
N CYS A 181 21.04 11.83 -6.95
CA CYS A 181 20.54 10.52 -6.57
C CYS A 181 21.51 9.77 -5.65
N ALA A 182 22.81 9.82 -5.93
CA ALA A 182 23.84 9.20 -5.10
C ALA A 182 23.84 9.80 -3.68
N ALA A 183 23.89 11.13 -3.56
CA ALA A 183 23.88 11.82 -2.28
C ALA A 183 22.59 11.55 -1.47
N ALA A 184 21.44 11.41 -2.14
CA ALA A 184 20.18 11.05 -1.51
C ALA A 184 20.21 9.63 -0.91
N LEU A 185 20.69 8.66 -1.69
CA LEU A 185 20.77 7.26 -1.28
C LEU A 185 21.80 7.06 -0.15
N GLU A 186 22.95 7.72 -0.22
CA GLU A 186 23.97 7.65 0.83
C GLU A 186 23.45 8.17 2.18
N ARG A 187 22.74 9.30 2.18
CA ARG A 187 22.07 9.83 3.38
C ARG A 187 21.00 8.89 3.92
N ALA A 188 20.39 8.09 3.06
CA ALA A 188 19.38 7.10 3.43
C ALA A 188 19.96 5.76 3.92
N GLY A 189 21.29 5.61 3.97
CA GLY A 189 21.95 4.40 4.46
C GLY A 189 22.39 3.41 3.38
N TRP A 190 22.47 3.85 2.12
CA TRP A 190 22.92 3.02 1.01
C TRP A 190 24.41 3.22 0.75
N GLN A 191 25.04 2.21 0.16
CA GLN A 191 26.35 2.29 -0.47
C GLN A 191 26.12 2.45 -1.97
N VAL A 192 26.78 3.43 -2.56
CA VAL A 192 26.57 3.80 -3.97
C VAL A 192 27.91 3.74 -4.70
N SER A 193 27.88 3.20 -5.91
CA SER A 193 29.02 3.26 -6.84
C SER A 193 28.52 3.64 -8.23
N GLU A 194 29.26 4.51 -8.93
CA GLU A 194 28.93 4.91 -10.30
C GLU A 194 29.58 3.95 -11.30
N HIS A 195 28.81 3.55 -12.31
CA HIS A 195 29.21 2.63 -13.37
C HIS A 195 28.81 3.19 -14.73
N ALA A 196 29.57 2.82 -15.75
CA ALA A 196 29.20 3.05 -17.14
C ALA A 196 28.59 1.78 -17.72
N ASP A 197 27.47 1.91 -18.43
CA ASP A 197 26.88 0.83 -19.18
C ASP A 197 27.71 0.59 -20.46
N PRO A 198 28.34 -0.58 -20.62
CA PRO A 198 29.23 -0.84 -21.76
C PRO A 198 28.49 -0.90 -23.10
N ARG A 199 27.17 -1.13 -23.10
CA ARG A 199 26.36 -1.18 -24.34
C ARG A 199 25.85 0.19 -24.76
N THR A 200 25.43 1.01 -23.79
CA THR A 200 24.77 2.29 -24.09
C THR A 200 25.68 3.50 -23.85
N GLY A 201 26.82 3.30 -23.18
CA GLY A 201 27.70 4.39 -22.71
C GLY A 201 27.09 5.24 -21.60
N GLY A 202 25.85 4.97 -21.20
CA GLY A 202 25.13 5.73 -20.19
C GLY A 202 25.64 5.42 -18.79
N ARG A 203 25.72 6.44 -17.94
CA ARG A 203 26.11 6.29 -16.53
C ARG A 203 24.93 5.82 -15.70
N TYR A 204 25.19 5.04 -14.68
CA TYR A 204 24.20 4.60 -13.70
C TYR A 204 24.86 4.36 -12.35
N LEU A 205 24.06 4.43 -11.30
CA LEU A 205 24.48 4.05 -9.96
C LEU A 205 24.12 2.60 -9.71
N LEU A 206 25.04 1.87 -9.12
CA LEU A 206 24.76 0.62 -8.43
C LEU A 206 24.66 0.94 -6.94
N ALA A 207 23.47 0.74 -6.37
CA ALA A 207 23.19 1.03 -4.96
C ALA A 207 22.81 -0.26 -4.21
N SER A 208 23.44 -0.48 -3.06
CA SER A 208 23.11 -1.59 -2.16
C SER A 208 22.95 -1.08 -0.72
N PRO A 209 22.08 -1.69 0.10
CA PRO A 209 21.96 -1.32 1.51
C PRO A 209 23.29 -1.54 2.24
N ARG A 210 23.72 -0.58 3.08
CA ARG A 210 24.91 -0.77 3.92
C ARG A 210 24.79 -2.06 4.73
N ARG A 211 25.79 -2.93 4.61
CA ARG A 211 25.95 -4.06 5.53
C ARG A 211 26.53 -3.48 6.82
N SER A 212 25.92 -3.86 7.95
CA SER A 212 26.40 -3.55 9.29
C SER A 212 27.84 -4.02 9.47
#